data_AF-A0A7V9TZT5-F1
#
_entry.id   AF-A0A7V9TZT5-F1
#
_cell.length_a   1.000
_cell.length_b   1.000
_cell.length_c   1.000
_cell.angle_alpha   90.00
_cell.angle_beta   90.00
_cell.angle_gamma   90.00
#
_symmetry.space_group_name_H-M   'P 1'
#
loop_
_entity.id
_entity.type
_entity.pdbx_description
1 polymer ?
#
loop_
_entity_poly.entity_id
_entity_poly.type
_entity_poly.pdbx_seq_one_letter_code
_entity_poly.pdbx_strand_id
1 'polypeptide(L)'
;MTRNEHQGNGHGHVTETPDVSHIKNVDVTHEASDVSVGGILKFVVGLTIFAVVVHILIWGMFRFLNAQEEGKEPSPGPMAMTEQERRPPDPKLQSAPGFGVKLENGQWVPLENREPQAEYRVLLEQWEQTLKEGGRDHSGKIVGLPIDQAMQKVLEGKGLPSRPQAETNQGGPAEDYGIDMPTAASSGRMTEKRRQ
;
A
#
# COMPACT_ATOMS: atom_id res chain seq x y z
N MET A 1 39.73 -107.60 -14.67
CA MET A 1 39.48 -106.28 -15.29
C MET A 1 37.99 -106.00 -15.22
N THR A 2 37.55 -105.15 -14.31
CA THR A 2 36.24 -104.47 -14.38
C THR A 2 36.37 -103.17 -13.60
N ARG A 3 36.22 -102.07 -14.35
CA ARG A 3 36.33 -100.67 -13.93
C ARG A 3 34.97 -100.26 -13.35
N ASN A 4 34.90 -99.92 -12.07
CA ASN A 4 33.71 -99.30 -11.49
C ASN A 4 33.82 -97.79 -11.65
N GLU A 5 32.97 -97.22 -12.50
CA GLU A 5 32.72 -95.80 -12.59
C GLU A 5 31.77 -95.40 -11.44
N HIS A 6 32.23 -94.56 -10.51
CA HIS A 6 31.36 -93.94 -9.53
C HIS A 6 31.10 -92.49 -9.94
N GLN A 7 29.86 -92.27 -10.37
CA GLN A 7 29.28 -91.03 -10.83
C GLN A 7 29.26 -89.99 -9.70
N GLY A 8 29.71 -88.77 -9.99
CA GLY A 8 29.82 -87.69 -9.01
C GLY A 8 28.46 -87.11 -8.62
N ASN A 9 28.28 -86.82 -7.33
CA ASN A 9 27.17 -86.02 -6.82
C ASN A 9 27.69 -84.71 -6.23
N GLY A 10 27.63 -83.66 -7.04
CA GLY A 10 27.80 -82.28 -6.59
C GLY A 10 26.63 -81.89 -5.70
N HIS A 11 26.88 -81.80 -4.39
CA HIS A 11 25.89 -81.29 -3.44
C HIS A 11 26.02 -79.76 -3.38
N GLY A 12 25.10 -79.06 -4.06
CA GLY A 12 24.89 -77.64 -3.84
C GLY A 12 24.32 -77.44 -2.43
N HIS A 13 24.99 -76.62 -1.61
CA HIS A 13 24.45 -76.25 -0.31
C HIS A 13 23.17 -75.44 -0.50
N VAL A 14 22.06 -75.92 0.05
CA VAL A 14 20.79 -75.19 0.14
C VAL A 14 20.85 -74.40 1.43
N THR A 15 21.10 -73.09 1.35
CA THR A 15 20.94 -72.21 2.52
C THR A 15 19.47 -71.82 2.63
N GLU A 16 18.64 -72.76 3.08
CA GLU A 16 17.35 -72.41 3.63
C GLU A 16 17.62 -71.65 4.94
N THR A 17 17.37 -70.34 4.93
CA THR A 17 17.32 -69.59 6.18
C THR A 17 16.18 -70.16 7.01
N PRO A 18 16.40 -70.59 8.27
CA PRO A 18 15.36 -71.14 9.11
C PRO A 18 14.17 -70.18 9.18
N ASP A 19 12.95 -70.70 9.05
CA ASP A 19 11.72 -69.91 9.15
C ASP A 19 11.55 -69.36 10.56
N VAL A 20 12.05 -68.16 10.81
CA VAL A 20 11.97 -67.50 12.13
C VAL A 20 10.61 -66.90 12.44
N SER A 21 9.55 -67.16 11.64
CA SER A 21 8.18 -66.68 11.93
C SER A 21 7.62 -67.16 13.27
N HIS A 22 8.21 -68.24 13.82
CA HIS A 22 7.88 -68.78 15.13
C HIS A 22 8.58 -68.07 16.31
N ILE A 23 9.61 -67.24 16.06
CA ILE A 23 10.25 -66.43 17.11
C ILE A 23 9.38 -65.19 17.34
N LYS A 24 8.39 -65.32 18.23
CA LYS A 24 7.58 -64.18 18.71
C LYS A 24 8.02 -63.80 20.12
N ASN A 25 8.38 -62.53 20.31
CA ASN A 25 8.65 -62.01 21.64
C ASN A 25 7.31 -61.84 22.38
N VAL A 26 6.90 -62.87 23.13
CA VAL A 26 5.61 -62.91 23.84
C VAL A 26 5.45 -61.81 24.90
N ASP A 27 6.57 -61.21 25.32
CA ASP A 27 6.64 -60.13 26.30
C ASP A 27 6.51 -58.74 25.66
N VAL A 28 6.47 -58.64 24.33
CA VAL A 28 6.18 -57.38 23.62
C VAL A 28 4.68 -57.27 23.47
N THR A 29 4.02 -56.89 24.55
CA THR A 29 2.68 -56.32 24.48
C THR A 29 2.81 -54.85 24.11
N HIS A 30 2.05 -54.38 23.11
CA HIS A 30 1.89 -52.95 22.91
C HIS A 30 1.25 -52.36 24.16
N GLU A 31 1.97 -51.52 24.89
CA GLU A 31 1.36 -50.68 25.91
C GLU A 31 0.44 -49.70 25.18
N ALA A 32 -0.85 -50.01 25.17
CA ALA A 32 -1.87 -49.01 24.89
C ALA A 32 -1.83 -48.02 26.05
N SER A 33 -0.84 -47.13 26.04
CA SER A 33 -0.74 -46.00 26.94
C SER A 33 -1.93 -45.11 26.62
N ASP A 34 -3.01 -45.39 27.32
CA ASP A 34 -4.38 -45.00 26.99
C ASP A 34 -4.58 -43.53 27.33
N VAL A 35 -4.20 -42.67 26.38
CA VAL A 35 -4.53 -41.27 26.47
C VAL A 35 -6.05 -41.15 26.37
N SER A 36 -6.69 -40.82 27.49
CA SER A 36 -8.14 -40.71 27.55
C SER A 36 -8.65 -39.60 26.63
N VAL A 37 -9.08 -39.98 25.42
CA VAL A 37 -9.63 -39.05 24.42
C VAL A 37 -10.82 -38.28 25.01
N GLY A 38 -11.64 -38.95 25.82
CA GLY A 38 -12.76 -38.33 26.53
C GLY A 38 -12.32 -37.31 27.60
N GLY A 39 -11.19 -37.53 28.26
CA GLY A 39 -10.61 -36.59 29.22
C GLY A 39 -10.11 -35.33 28.53
N ILE A 40 -9.39 -35.50 27.41
CA ILE A 40 -8.91 -34.39 26.59
C ILE A 40 -10.07 -33.58 26.03
N LEU A 41 -11.11 -34.23 25.50
CA LEU A 41 -12.25 -33.52 24.93
C LEU A 41 -12.98 -32.68 25.99
N LYS A 42 -13.21 -33.22 27.19
CA LYS A 42 -13.80 -32.48 28.31
C LYS A 42 -12.92 -31.29 28.73
N PHE A 43 -11.60 -31.47 28.74
CA PHE A 43 -10.66 -30.40 29.05
C PHE A 43 -10.72 -29.26 28.01
N VAL A 44 -10.70 -29.57 26.72
CA VAL A 44 -10.81 -28.56 25.64
C VAL A 44 -12.13 -27.81 25.70
N VAL A 45 -13.24 -28.53 25.94
CA VAL A 45 -14.56 -27.91 26.10
C VAL A 45 -14.58 -26.99 27.32
N GLY A 46 -14.07 -27.46 28.46
CA GLY A 46 -13.97 -26.65 29.68
C GLY A 46 -13.12 -25.40 29.49
N LEU A 47 -11.97 -25.52 28.83
CA LEU A 47 -11.08 -24.40 28.53
C LEU A 47 -11.75 -23.39 27.60
N THR A 48 -12.50 -23.86 26.60
CA THR A 48 -13.22 -23.01 25.66
C THR A 48 -14.32 -22.22 26.37
N ILE A 49 -15.11 -22.89 27.22
CA ILE A 49 -16.15 -22.23 28.03
C ILE A 49 -15.52 -21.18 28.95
N PHE A 50 -14.42 -21.53 29.63
CA PHE A 50 -13.70 -20.60 30.49
C PHE A 50 -13.18 -19.37 29.71
N ALA A 51 -12.60 -19.58 28.53
CA ALA A 51 -12.16 -18.49 27.67
C ALA A 51 -13.32 -17.57 27.28
N VAL A 52 -14.48 -18.11 26.90
CA VAL A 52 -15.68 -17.32 26.58
C VAL A 52 -16.14 -16.51 27.79
N VAL A 53 -16.15 -17.10 28.99
CA VAL A 53 -16.51 -16.39 30.23
C VAL A 53 -15.56 -15.22 30.48
N VAL A 54 -14.24 -15.42 30.35
CA VAL A 54 -13.25 -14.34 30.51
C VAL A 54 -13.47 -13.22 29.50
N HIS A 55 -13.77 -13.54 28.24
CA HIS A 55 -14.07 -12.53 27.21
C HIS A 55 -15.33 -11.71 27.58
N ILE A 56 -16.39 -12.37 28.06
CA ILE A 56 -17.62 -11.70 28.50
C ILE A 56 -17.33 -10.77 29.70
N LEU A 57 -16.53 -11.23 30.67
CA LEU A 57 -16.15 -10.41 31.83
C LEU A 57 -15.35 -9.17 31.42
N ILE A 58 -14.36 -9.33 30.55
CA ILE A 58 -13.54 -8.22 30.05
C ILE A 58 -14.41 -7.24 29.23
N TRP A 59 -15.28 -7.75 28.35
CA TRP A 59 -16.21 -6.93 27.59
C TRP A 59 -17.15 -6.13 28.50
N GLY A 60 -17.71 -6.77 29.53
CA GLY A 60 -18.54 -6.11 30.54
C GLY A 60 -17.79 -5.04 31.33
N MET A 61 -16.56 -5.33 31.73
CA MET A 61 -15.69 -4.38 32.42
C MET A 61 -15.40 -3.15 31.56
N PHE A 62 -15.01 -3.33 30.29
CA PHE A 62 -14.79 -2.21 29.38
C PHE A 62 -16.06 -1.39 29.16
N ARG A 63 -17.21 -2.05 29.00
CA ARG A 63 -18.49 -1.35 28.88
C ARG A 63 -18.82 -0.51 30.12
N PHE A 64 -18.52 -1.02 31.32
CA PHE A 64 -18.70 -0.28 32.56
C PHE A 64 -17.74 0.91 32.68
N LEU A 65 -16.46 0.72 32.38
CA LEU A 65 -15.45 1.78 32.43
C LEU A 65 -15.77 2.89 31.41
N ASN A 66 -16.10 2.53 30.17
CA ASN A 66 -16.47 3.51 29.13
C ASN A 66 -17.70 4.33 29.55
N ALA A 67 -18.72 3.69 30.12
CA ALA A 67 -19.89 4.39 30.63
C ALA A 67 -19.56 5.32 31.81
N GLN A 68 -18.51 5.01 32.58
CA GLN A 68 -18.05 5.86 33.67
C GLN A 68 -17.22 7.05 33.16
N GLU A 69 -16.40 6.87 32.12
CA GLU A 69 -15.63 7.93 31.48
C GLU A 69 -16.55 8.92 30.74
N GLU A 70 -17.57 8.44 30.02
CA GLU A 70 -18.53 9.30 29.32
C GLU A 70 -19.28 10.25 30.28
N GLY A 71 -19.49 9.85 31.54
CA GLY A 71 -20.05 10.71 32.58
C GLY A 71 -19.04 11.65 33.25
N LYS A 72 -17.74 11.45 33.05
CA LYS A 72 -16.64 12.18 33.70
C LYS A 72 -15.83 13.04 32.74
N GLU A 73 -15.96 12.86 31.44
CA GLU A 73 -15.26 13.67 30.44
C GLU A 73 -15.66 15.15 30.61
N PRO A 74 -14.74 16.01 31.07
CA PRO A 74 -15.01 17.44 31.10
C PRO A 74 -15.11 17.91 29.64
N SER A 75 -16.12 18.74 29.36
CA SER A 75 -16.24 19.42 28.07
C SER A 75 -14.88 19.99 27.64
N PRO A 76 -14.42 19.76 26.39
CA PRO A 76 -13.10 20.20 25.95
C PRO A 76 -12.87 21.65 26.35
N GLY A 77 -11.79 21.89 27.10
CA GLY A 77 -11.48 23.24 27.58
C GLY A 77 -11.36 24.23 26.41
N PRO A 78 -11.54 25.54 26.64
CA PRO A 78 -11.48 26.54 25.57
C PRO A 78 -10.11 26.65 24.86
N MET A 79 -9.08 25.98 25.38
CA MET A 79 -7.75 25.82 24.76
C MET A 79 -7.46 24.38 24.30
N ALA A 80 -8.43 23.48 24.36
CA ALA A 80 -8.29 22.13 23.83
C ALA A 80 -8.24 22.23 22.31
N MET A 81 -7.03 22.09 21.77
CA MET A 81 -6.81 22.04 20.33
C MET A 81 -7.65 20.92 19.74
N THR A 82 -8.40 21.25 18.71
CA THR A 82 -9.12 20.26 17.89
C THR A 82 -8.11 19.25 17.31
N GLU A 83 -8.56 18.04 17.00
CA GLU A 83 -7.76 17.01 16.30
C GLU A 83 -7.07 17.56 15.03
N GLN A 84 -7.65 18.60 14.41
CA GLN A 84 -7.10 19.32 13.28
C GLN A 84 -5.95 20.26 13.68
N GLU A 85 -6.09 20.99 14.79
CA GLU A 85 -5.08 21.97 15.28
C GLU A 85 -3.88 21.30 15.96
N ARG A 86 -4.01 20.06 16.43
CA ARG A 86 -2.88 19.25 16.91
C ARG A 86 -1.94 18.83 15.80
N ARG A 87 -2.34 18.94 14.53
CA ARG A 87 -1.50 18.53 13.40
C ARG A 87 -0.45 19.60 13.09
N PRO A 88 0.79 19.18 12.77
CA PRO A 88 1.81 20.11 12.30
C PRO A 88 1.30 20.93 11.11
N PRO A 89 1.63 22.24 11.05
CA PRO A 89 1.29 23.07 9.91
C PRO A 89 1.94 22.51 8.63
N ASP A 90 1.28 22.70 7.49
CA ASP A 90 1.84 22.30 6.18
C ASP A 90 3.17 23.05 5.92
N PRO A 91 4.18 22.45 5.25
CA PRO A 91 4.16 21.23 4.43
C PRO A 91 4.48 19.95 5.21
N LYS A 92 3.54 18.99 5.20
CA LYS A 92 3.72 17.68 5.82
C LYS A 92 4.63 16.80 4.96
N LEU A 93 5.50 16.01 5.61
CA LEU A 93 6.37 15.02 4.94
C LEU A 93 5.59 13.84 4.32
N GLN A 94 4.28 13.75 4.59
CA GLN A 94 3.32 12.84 3.96
C GLN A 94 2.09 13.69 3.60
N SER A 95 1.65 13.67 2.33
CA SER A 95 0.50 14.49 1.92
C SER A 95 -0.82 13.92 2.44
N ALA A 96 -0.86 12.64 2.83
CA ALA A 96 -2.00 12.00 3.48
C ALA A 96 -2.16 12.48 4.94
N PRO A 97 -3.18 13.31 5.25
CA PRO A 97 -3.44 13.74 6.60
C PRO A 97 -4.09 12.59 7.36
N GLY A 98 -3.35 11.95 8.25
CA GLY A 98 -3.90 11.02 9.24
C GLY A 98 -4.31 9.67 8.65
N PHE A 99 -5.23 9.61 7.69
CA PHE A 99 -5.73 8.37 7.10
C PHE A 99 -6.47 8.60 5.76
N GLY A 100 -6.07 9.56 4.92
CA GLY A 100 -6.73 9.77 3.63
C GLY A 100 -6.03 10.78 2.73
N VAL A 101 -6.43 10.86 1.46
CA VAL A 101 -5.87 11.81 0.47
C VAL A 101 -7.02 12.57 -0.19
N LYS A 102 -6.86 13.89 -0.36
CA LYS A 102 -7.77 14.70 -1.17
C LYS A 102 -7.24 14.76 -2.60
N LEU A 103 -7.99 14.20 -3.54
CA LEU A 103 -7.67 14.25 -4.96
C LEU A 103 -7.95 15.64 -5.53
N GLU A 104 -7.41 15.93 -6.71
CA GLU A 104 -7.55 17.23 -7.40
C GLU A 104 -9.01 17.51 -7.81
N ASN A 105 -9.80 16.46 -8.03
CA ASN A 105 -11.24 16.53 -8.23
C ASN A 105 -12.03 16.87 -6.95
N GLY A 106 -11.34 17.09 -5.82
CA GLY A 106 -11.94 17.39 -4.51
C GLY A 106 -12.45 16.16 -3.76
N GLN A 107 -12.35 14.96 -4.33
CA GLN A 107 -12.77 13.72 -3.69
C GLN A 107 -11.82 13.34 -2.55
N TRP A 108 -12.39 12.97 -1.41
CA TRP A 108 -11.64 12.41 -0.29
C TRP A 108 -11.58 10.88 -0.42
N VAL A 109 -10.38 10.32 -0.42
CA VAL A 109 -10.16 8.88 -0.39
C VAL A 109 -9.67 8.47 0.99
N PRO A 110 -10.46 7.71 1.77
CA PRO A 110 -10.00 7.16 3.04
C PRO A 110 -8.99 6.05 2.79
N LEU A 111 -7.88 6.12 3.51
CA LEU A 111 -6.77 5.18 3.53
C LEU A 111 -6.62 4.50 4.91
N GLU A 112 -7.64 4.61 5.76
CA GLU A 112 -7.72 3.89 7.04
C GLU A 112 -7.50 2.39 6.81
N ASN A 113 -6.58 1.80 7.58
CA ASN A 113 -6.21 0.38 7.50
C ASN A 113 -5.65 -0.09 6.15
N ARG A 114 -5.20 0.82 5.28
CA ARG A 114 -4.48 0.46 4.05
C ARG A 114 -2.98 0.36 4.28
N GLU A 115 -2.30 -0.23 3.29
CA GLU A 115 -0.85 -0.30 3.27
C GLU A 115 -0.22 1.11 3.35
N PRO A 116 0.97 1.27 3.96
CA PRO A 116 1.67 2.55 4.04
C PRO A 116 1.89 3.23 2.69
N GLN A 117 2.02 2.44 1.62
CA GLN A 117 2.21 2.93 0.25
C GLN A 117 0.91 3.20 -0.54
N ALA A 118 -0.26 3.10 0.09
CA ALA A 118 -1.54 3.25 -0.60
C ALA A 118 -1.77 4.68 -1.12
N GLU A 119 -1.27 5.70 -0.42
CA GLU A 119 -1.29 7.10 -0.88
C GLU A 119 -0.62 7.24 -2.25
N TYR A 120 0.61 6.70 -2.38
CA TYR A 120 1.38 6.77 -3.61
C TYR A 120 0.62 6.15 -4.79
N ARG A 121 -0.03 5.00 -4.57
CA ARG A 121 -0.79 4.31 -5.63
C ARG A 121 -1.98 5.14 -6.11
N VAL A 122 -2.72 5.76 -5.19
CA VAL A 122 -3.87 6.61 -5.53
C VAL A 122 -3.43 7.83 -6.33
N LEU A 123 -2.32 8.47 -5.93
CA LEU A 123 -1.75 9.59 -6.67
C LEU A 123 -1.25 9.18 -8.05
N LEU A 124 -0.59 8.03 -8.15
CA LEU A 124 -0.08 7.50 -9.42
C LEU A 124 -1.23 7.24 -10.41
N GLU A 125 -2.31 6.62 -9.94
CA GLU A 125 -3.49 6.34 -10.76
C GLU A 125 -4.15 7.64 -11.24
N GLN A 126 -4.28 8.63 -10.37
CA GLN A 126 -4.78 9.95 -10.73
C GLN A 126 -3.90 10.61 -11.80
N TRP A 127 -2.57 10.58 -11.64
CA TRP A 127 -1.66 11.14 -12.64
C TRP A 127 -1.72 10.39 -13.96
N GLU A 128 -1.88 9.07 -13.93
CA GLU A 128 -2.03 8.27 -15.14
C GLU A 128 -3.32 8.62 -15.89
N GLN A 129 -4.43 8.85 -15.18
CA GLN A 129 -5.68 9.34 -15.76
C GLN A 129 -5.50 10.73 -16.37
N THR A 130 -4.86 11.65 -15.64
CA THR A 130 -4.56 13.00 -16.13
C THR A 130 -3.69 12.98 -17.39
N LEU A 131 -2.72 12.06 -17.48
CA LEU A 131 -1.88 11.90 -18.67
C LEU A 131 -2.66 11.37 -19.88
N LYS A 132 -3.64 10.47 -19.65
CA LYS A 132 -4.48 9.87 -20.70
C LYS A 132 -5.57 10.81 -21.20
N GLU A 133 -6.26 11.49 -20.29
CA GLU A 133 -7.44 12.31 -20.62
C GLU A 133 -7.09 13.79 -20.85
N GLY A 134 -5.93 14.23 -20.36
CA GLY A 134 -5.55 15.63 -20.30
C GLY A 134 -6.03 16.28 -19.01
N GLY A 135 -5.16 17.06 -18.36
CA GLY A 135 -5.49 17.75 -17.11
C GLY A 135 -6.69 18.67 -17.26
N ARG A 136 -7.61 18.63 -16.30
CA ARG A 136 -8.83 19.45 -16.27
C ARG A 136 -8.72 20.52 -15.20
N ASP A 137 -9.18 21.73 -15.53
CA ASP A 137 -9.30 22.81 -14.56
C ASP A 137 -10.45 22.57 -13.57
N HIS A 138 -10.52 23.37 -12.51
CA HIS A 138 -11.67 23.41 -11.59
C HIS A 138 -13.00 23.71 -12.30
N SER A 139 -12.94 24.34 -13.49
CA SER A 139 -14.10 24.59 -14.36
C SER A 139 -14.42 23.43 -15.33
N GLY A 140 -13.71 22.30 -15.25
CA GLY A 140 -13.91 21.12 -16.12
C GLY A 140 -13.33 21.26 -17.54
N LYS A 141 -12.70 22.39 -17.85
CA LYS A 141 -12.05 22.63 -19.15
C LYS A 141 -10.71 21.90 -19.21
N ILE A 142 -10.42 21.26 -20.35
CA ILE A 142 -9.13 20.60 -20.58
C ILE A 142 -8.04 21.70 -20.68
N VAL A 143 -7.13 21.71 -19.71
CA VAL A 143 -5.98 22.63 -19.61
C VAL A 143 -4.75 22.03 -20.29
N GLY A 144 -4.60 20.70 -20.25
CA GLY A 144 -3.49 19.97 -20.87
C GLY A 144 -3.99 18.94 -21.88
N LEU A 145 -3.33 18.85 -23.03
CA LEU A 145 -3.62 17.85 -24.06
C LEU A 145 -2.69 16.63 -23.87
N PRO A 146 -3.19 15.38 -23.99
CA PRO A 146 -2.33 14.19 -23.98
C PRO A 146 -1.22 14.29 -25.03
N ILE A 147 -0.03 13.78 -24.70
CA ILE A 147 1.17 13.94 -25.53
C ILE A 147 0.93 13.40 -26.95
N ASP A 148 0.27 12.26 -27.10
CA ASP A 148 -0.02 11.66 -28.41
C ASP A 148 -0.91 12.57 -29.26
N GLN A 149 -1.94 13.16 -28.66
CA GLN A 149 -2.81 14.11 -29.33
C GLN A 149 -2.09 15.43 -29.63
N ALA A 150 -1.18 15.85 -28.76
CA ALA A 150 -0.35 17.03 -29.00
C ALA A 150 0.59 16.82 -30.18
N MET A 151 1.28 15.67 -30.26
CA MET A 151 2.11 15.31 -31.40
C MET A 151 1.30 15.28 -32.68
N GLN A 152 0.12 14.66 -32.66
CA GLN A 152 -0.75 14.60 -33.83
C GLN A 152 -1.17 16.01 -34.31
N LYS A 153 -1.61 16.88 -33.39
CA LYS A 153 -1.96 18.27 -33.76
C LYS A 153 -0.79 19.07 -34.32
N VAL A 154 0.43 18.83 -33.84
CA VAL A 154 1.64 19.47 -34.38
C VAL A 154 1.93 18.98 -35.80
N LEU A 155 1.76 17.69 -36.08
CA LEU A 155 1.91 17.12 -37.41
C LEU A 155 0.84 17.62 -38.39
N GLU A 156 -0.42 17.70 -37.93
CA GLU A 156 -1.54 18.24 -38.71
C GLU A 156 -1.39 19.75 -39.00
N GLY A 157 -0.89 20.51 -38.03
CA GLY A 157 -0.82 21.98 -38.05
C GLY A 157 0.36 22.62 -38.80
N LYS A 158 1.13 21.86 -39.60
CA LYS A 158 2.39 22.30 -40.25
C LYS A 158 3.54 22.66 -39.29
N GLY A 159 3.57 22.08 -38.09
CA GLY A 159 4.66 22.26 -37.12
C GLY A 159 4.43 23.41 -36.13
N LEU A 160 5.35 23.53 -35.16
CA LEU A 160 5.31 24.60 -34.16
C LEU A 160 5.67 25.93 -34.82
N PRO A 161 4.99 27.04 -34.50
CA PRO A 161 5.30 28.35 -35.07
C PRO A 161 6.74 28.74 -34.71
N SER A 162 7.65 28.66 -35.68
CA SER A 162 9.00 29.16 -35.54
C SER A 162 8.97 30.68 -35.63
N ARG A 163 8.91 31.34 -34.46
CA ARG A 163 8.90 32.80 -34.28
C ARG A 163 7.56 33.46 -34.69
N PRO A 164 6.97 34.34 -33.86
CA PRO A 164 5.87 35.18 -34.34
C PRO A 164 6.43 36.04 -35.47
N GLN A 165 5.97 35.77 -36.69
CA GLN A 165 6.07 36.71 -37.77
C GLN A 165 5.20 37.89 -37.35
N ALA A 166 5.85 38.93 -36.82
CA ALA A 166 5.19 40.18 -36.51
C ALA A 166 4.38 40.58 -37.73
N GLU A 167 3.07 40.60 -37.57
CA GLU A 167 2.16 41.21 -38.52
C GLU A 167 2.60 42.66 -38.64
N THR A 168 3.23 42.99 -39.77
CA THR A 168 3.53 44.36 -40.17
C THR A 168 2.21 45.06 -40.44
N ASN A 169 1.55 45.51 -39.38
CA ASN A 169 0.61 46.61 -39.45
C ASN A 169 1.44 47.86 -39.77
N GLN A 170 1.31 48.30 -41.01
CA GLN A 170 1.84 49.58 -41.48
C GLN A 170 1.20 50.70 -40.67
N GLY A 171 2.02 51.51 -39.99
CA GLY A 171 1.60 52.82 -39.46
C GLY A 171 1.97 53.09 -38.01
N GLY A 172 3.25 53.37 -37.73
CA GLY A 172 3.69 53.97 -36.47
C GLY A 172 5.23 53.93 -36.34
N PRO A 173 5.91 55.04 -36.00
CA PRO A 173 7.36 55.07 -35.93
C PRO A 173 7.85 54.13 -34.82
N ALA A 174 8.92 53.40 -35.13
CA ALA A 174 9.56 52.44 -34.25
C ALA A 174 10.12 53.12 -33.00
N GLU A 175 9.38 53.06 -31.90
CA GLU A 175 9.93 53.29 -30.56
C GLU A 175 10.57 51.98 -30.08
N ASP A 176 11.85 51.87 -30.40
CA ASP A 176 12.95 51.44 -29.53
C ASP A 176 12.56 50.83 -28.18
N TYR A 177 12.11 49.56 -28.18
CA TYR A 177 12.15 48.70 -27.00
C TYR A 177 13.54 48.03 -26.91
N GLY A 178 14.57 48.87 -26.85
CA GLY A 178 15.91 48.46 -26.48
C GLY A 178 15.98 48.16 -24.99
N ILE A 179 16.01 46.87 -24.65
CA ILE A 179 16.72 46.30 -23.49
C ILE A 179 16.56 47.10 -22.17
N ASP A 180 15.44 46.92 -21.47
CA ASP A 180 15.39 47.22 -20.04
C ASP A 180 16.20 46.16 -19.29
N MET A 181 17.47 46.46 -18.99
CA MET A 181 18.25 45.68 -18.03
C MET A 181 17.74 45.99 -16.61
N PRO A 182 17.31 45.01 -15.81
CA PRO A 182 16.88 45.27 -14.45
C PRO A 182 18.08 45.78 -13.63
N THR A 183 18.00 47.03 -13.17
CA THR A 183 18.99 47.60 -12.26
C THR A 183 18.84 46.95 -10.88
N ALA A 184 19.92 46.36 -10.37
CA ALA A 184 19.99 45.64 -9.10
C ALA A 184 19.90 46.53 -7.84
N ALA A 185 19.21 47.68 -7.91
CA ALA A 185 19.05 48.60 -6.80
C ALA A 185 17.57 48.69 -6.40
N SER A 186 17.13 47.71 -5.61
CA SER A 186 15.89 47.78 -4.83
C SER A 186 16.02 48.85 -3.75
N SER A 187 15.64 50.08 -4.08
CA SER A 187 15.33 51.10 -3.09
C SER A 187 14.19 51.96 -3.65
N GLY A 188 12.96 51.55 -3.32
CA GLY A 188 11.73 52.05 -3.91
C GLY A 188 11.65 53.58 -4.00
N ARG A 189 11.67 54.09 -5.23
CA ARG A 189 11.07 55.37 -5.64
C ARG A 189 10.59 55.25 -7.09
N MET A 190 9.46 55.90 -7.35
CA MET A 190 8.65 55.87 -8.57
C MET A 190 9.49 56.00 -9.86
N THR A 191 9.09 55.29 -10.90
CA THR A 191 9.47 55.60 -12.29
C THR A 191 8.91 56.97 -12.65
N GLU A 192 9.79 57.98 -12.76
CA GLU A 192 9.42 59.31 -13.23
C GLU A 192 9.47 59.35 -14.76
N LYS A 193 8.33 59.64 -15.40
CA LYS A 193 8.24 59.87 -16.85
C LYS A 193 8.81 61.26 -17.16
N ARG A 194 10.07 61.34 -17.59
CA ARG A 194 10.59 62.57 -18.19
C ARG A 194 10.08 62.67 -19.63
N ARG A 195 9.15 63.60 -19.86
CA ARG A 195 8.82 64.06 -21.21
C ARG A 195 10.01 64.86 -21.76
N GLN A 196 10.42 64.55 -22.98
CA GLN A 196 11.13 65.50 -23.83
C GLN A 196 10.12 66.40 -24.52
#